data_AF-A0A1S3X0Z1-F1
#
_entry.id   AF-A0A1S3X0Z1-F1
#
_cell.length_a   1.000
_cell.length_b   1.000
_cell.length_c   1.000
_cell.angle_alpha   90.00
_cell.angle_beta   90.00
_cell.angle_gamma   90.00
#
_symmetry.space_group_name_H-M   'P 1'
#
loop_
_entity.id
_entity.type
_entity.pdbx_description
1 polymer ?
#
loop_
_entity_poly.entity_id
_entity_poly.type
_entity_poly.pdbx_seq_one_letter_code
_entity_poly.pdbx_strand_id
1 'polypeptide(L)'
;MWKLHTKLKLLTKRLSQWSRETIRNIHEQVINWEEKVQRLEELEIANNTEAERTETNKAHAEYICKIVEKRRRLHLDRIKNHKGKWITGEDKISKAAIRHFNGLFNLPASSLDPSILECITNRITDKENITLKDTPTEEEIKHAVFNLCAYSAAGPDDYNGTFFQSCWDIIKEDIIAFVLEFFRVLWKFDFCELWFDMILNLLSGI
;
A
#
# COMPACT_ATOMS: atom_id res chain seq x y z
N MET A 1 10.87 17.06 13.02
CA MET A 1 9.68 16.38 12.47
C MET A 1 9.40 16.71 10.99
N TRP A 2 9.43 17.99 10.57
CA TRP A 2 8.95 18.43 9.25
C TRP A 2 9.81 18.03 8.03
N LYS A 3 11.13 17.82 8.22
CA LYS A 3 12.09 17.56 7.12
C LYS A 3 11.86 16.21 6.43
N LEU A 4 11.81 15.12 7.21
CA LEU A 4 11.57 13.77 6.69
C LEU A 4 10.23 13.71 5.93
N HIS A 5 9.16 14.20 6.55
CA HIS A 5 7.83 14.25 5.96
C HIS A 5 7.79 15.00 4.63
N THR A 6 8.46 16.16 4.55
CA THR A 6 8.49 16.97 3.33
C THR A 6 9.24 16.25 2.20
N LYS A 7 10.37 15.61 2.52
CA LYS A 7 11.15 14.82 1.55
C LYS A 7 10.34 13.64 1.02
N LEU A 8 9.68 12.89 1.91
CA LEU A 8 8.82 11.77 1.52
C LEU A 8 7.63 12.23 0.68
N LYS A 9 6.94 13.31 1.05
CA LYS A 9 5.84 13.87 0.24
C LYS A 9 6.27 14.28 -1.17
N LEU A 10 7.44 14.91 -1.31
CA LEU A 10 7.96 15.31 -2.61
C LEU A 10 8.25 14.07 -3.48
N LEU A 11 8.82 13.03 -2.88
CA LEU A 11 9.09 11.77 -3.55
C LEU A 11 7.79 11.06 -3.95
N THR A 12 6.78 11.03 -3.09
CA THR A 12 5.48 10.39 -3.39
C THR A 12 4.83 11.03 -4.61
N LYS A 13 4.93 12.36 -4.77
CA LYS A 13 4.43 13.07 -5.95
C LYS A 13 5.10 12.60 -7.24
N ARG A 14 6.43 12.43 -7.21
CA ARG A 14 7.20 11.94 -8.37
C ARG A 14 6.93 10.48 -8.66
N LEU A 15 6.88 9.62 -7.64
CA LEU A 15 6.55 8.20 -7.78
C LEU A 15 5.13 8.00 -8.31
N SER A 16 4.17 8.80 -7.83
CA SER A 16 2.80 8.80 -8.34
C SER A 16 2.74 9.16 -9.82
N GLN A 17 3.49 10.18 -10.25
CA GLN A 17 3.58 10.56 -11.66
C GLN A 17 4.19 9.43 -12.49
N TRP A 18 5.34 8.92 -12.08
CA TRP A 18 6.02 7.81 -12.75
C TRP A 18 5.14 6.55 -12.85
N SER A 19 4.41 6.23 -11.78
CA SER A 19 3.48 5.10 -11.73
C SER A 19 2.32 5.28 -12.72
N ARG A 20 1.79 6.50 -12.87
CA ARG A 20 0.78 6.79 -13.91
C ARG A 20 1.35 6.60 -15.31
N GLU A 21 2.53 7.17 -15.56
CA GLU A 21 3.19 7.11 -16.87
C GLU A 21 3.58 5.68 -17.27
N THR A 22 3.92 4.82 -16.32
CA THR A 22 4.44 3.47 -16.59
C THR A 22 3.38 2.39 -16.47
N ILE A 23 2.57 2.42 -15.40
CA ILE A 23 1.60 1.36 -15.07
C ILE A 23 0.20 1.75 -15.55
N ARG A 24 -0.30 2.95 -15.24
CA ARG A 24 -1.66 3.37 -15.66
C ARG A 24 -1.76 3.49 -17.18
N ASN A 25 -0.66 3.89 -17.82
CA ASN A 25 -0.56 3.98 -19.27
C ASN A 25 -0.99 2.70 -20.01
N ILE A 26 -0.81 1.50 -19.44
CA ILE A 26 -1.29 0.28 -20.10
C ILE A 26 -2.82 0.15 -20.10
N HIS A 27 -3.49 0.65 -19.08
CA HIS A 27 -4.95 0.67 -19.02
C HIS A 27 -5.49 1.75 -19.96
N GLU A 28 -4.89 2.93 -19.95
CA GLU A 28 -5.25 4.05 -20.84
C GLU A 28 -5.04 3.71 -22.31
N GLN A 29 -3.94 3.01 -22.67
CA GLN A 29 -3.73 2.56 -24.05
C GLN A 29 -4.88 1.67 -24.54
N VAL A 30 -5.33 0.70 -23.74
CA VAL A 30 -6.43 -0.20 -24.15
C VAL A 30 -7.72 0.60 -24.35
N ILE A 31 -8.06 1.52 -23.44
CA ILE A 31 -9.24 2.38 -23.54
C ILE A 31 -9.16 3.28 -24.79
N ASN A 32 -8.02 3.94 -25.02
CA ASN A 32 -7.84 4.82 -26.17
C ASN A 32 -7.98 4.08 -27.52
N TRP A 33 -7.50 2.84 -27.59
CA TRP A 33 -7.64 2.01 -28.78
C TRP A 33 -9.07 1.49 -28.96
N GLU A 34 -9.76 1.14 -27.88
CA GLU A 34 -11.19 0.78 -27.89
C GLU A 34 -12.05 1.92 -28.46
N GLU A 35 -11.86 3.13 -27.95
CA GLU A 35 -12.55 4.33 -28.46
C GLU A 35 -12.19 4.63 -29.92
N LYS A 36 -10.92 4.40 -30.33
CA LYS A 36 -10.50 4.59 -31.72
C LYS A 36 -11.16 3.58 -32.64
N VAL A 37 -11.24 2.31 -32.24
CA VAL A 37 -11.93 1.25 -32.97
C VAL A 37 -13.41 1.62 -33.15
N GLN A 38 -14.10 2.01 -32.08
CA GLN A 38 -15.51 2.38 -32.13
C GLN A 38 -15.78 3.53 -33.12
N ARG A 39 -14.92 4.58 -33.10
CA ARG A 39 -15.04 5.69 -34.06
C ARG A 39 -14.83 5.26 -35.51
N LEU A 40 -13.92 4.31 -35.76
CA LEU A 40 -13.66 3.81 -37.11
C LEU A 40 -14.78 2.89 -37.62
N GLU A 41 -15.35 2.06 -36.75
CA GLU A 41 -16.53 1.25 -37.06
C GLU A 41 -17.72 2.13 -37.46
N GLU A 42 -17.96 3.24 -36.76
CA GLU A 42 -19.00 4.21 -37.11
C GLU A 42 -18.78 4.83 -38.50
N LEU A 43 -17.54 5.20 -38.83
CA LEU A 43 -17.19 5.74 -40.15
C LEU A 43 -17.33 4.70 -41.26
N GLU A 44 -16.92 3.46 -40.99
CA GLU A 44 -17.08 2.35 -41.94
C GLU A 44 -18.56 2.08 -42.24
N ILE A 45 -19.43 2.11 -41.23
CA ILE A 45 -20.88 1.98 -41.42
C ILE A 45 -21.44 3.11 -42.29
N ALA A 46 -20.94 4.34 -42.11
CA ALA A 46 -21.44 5.52 -42.82
C ALA A 46 -21.01 5.57 -44.30
N ASN A 47 -19.74 5.24 -44.58
CA ASN A 47 -19.12 5.54 -45.87
C ASN A 47 -18.73 4.27 -46.66
N ASN A 48 -18.47 3.16 -45.96
CA ASN A 48 -18.20 1.82 -46.49
C ASN A 48 -17.13 1.77 -47.60
N THR A 49 -16.10 2.62 -47.49
CA THR A 49 -14.99 2.64 -48.45
C THR A 49 -13.94 1.59 -48.11
N GLU A 50 -13.18 1.13 -49.12
CA GLU A 50 -12.11 0.15 -48.91
C GLU A 50 -10.98 0.68 -48.01
N ALA A 51 -10.72 1.99 -48.04
CA ALA A 51 -9.74 2.66 -47.19
C ALA A 51 -10.15 2.60 -45.71
N GLU A 52 -11.43 2.85 -45.40
CA GLU A 52 -11.95 2.79 -44.03
C GLU A 52 -11.93 1.38 -43.49
N ARG A 53 -12.38 0.38 -44.26
CA ARG A 53 -12.30 -1.04 -43.88
C ARG A 53 -10.87 -1.46 -43.53
N THR A 54 -9.89 -1.00 -44.32
CA THR A 54 -8.48 -1.32 -44.09
C THR A 54 -7.98 -0.68 -42.79
N GLU A 55 -8.35 0.57 -42.52
CA GLU A 55 -7.96 1.27 -41.29
C GLU A 55 -8.67 0.69 -40.05
N THR A 56 -9.96 0.32 -40.14
CA THR A 56 -10.69 -0.37 -39.06
C THR A 56 -10.01 -1.70 -38.73
N ASN A 57 -9.73 -2.54 -39.73
CA ASN A 57 -9.05 -3.83 -39.53
C ASN A 57 -7.67 -3.66 -38.88
N LYS A 58 -6.90 -2.65 -39.30
CA LYS A 58 -5.61 -2.33 -38.69
C LYS A 58 -5.78 -1.89 -37.22
N ALA A 59 -6.76 -1.04 -36.94
CA ALA A 59 -7.05 -0.60 -35.57
C ALA A 59 -7.50 -1.76 -34.67
N HIS A 60 -8.29 -2.70 -35.18
CA HIS A 60 -8.67 -3.92 -34.45
C HIS A 60 -7.44 -4.77 -34.11
N ALA A 61 -6.54 -4.97 -35.08
CA ALA A 61 -5.30 -5.71 -34.84
C ALA A 61 -4.45 -5.06 -33.73
N GLU A 62 -4.28 -3.74 -33.77
CA GLU A 62 -3.56 -2.98 -32.73
C GLU A 62 -4.26 -3.07 -31.36
N TYR A 63 -5.58 -2.92 -31.31
CA TYR A 63 -6.35 -3.05 -30.08
C TYR A 63 -6.19 -4.44 -29.44
N ILE A 64 -6.26 -5.50 -30.24
CA ILE A 64 -6.03 -6.88 -29.77
C ILE A 64 -4.61 -7.03 -29.22
N CYS A 65 -3.59 -6.51 -29.91
CA CYS A 65 -2.21 -6.51 -29.41
C CYS A 65 -2.12 -5.83 -28.03
N LYS A 66 -2.78 -4.68 -27.82
CA LYS A 66 -2.80 -3.99 -26.53
C LYS A 66 -3.51 -4.76 -25.42
N ILE A 67 -4.61 -5.46 -25.73
CA ILE A 67 -5.26 -6.36 -24.77
C ILE A 67 -4.31 -7.50 -24.37
N VAL A 68 -3.63 -8.12 -25.33
CA VAL A 68 -2.70 -9.23 -25.07
C VAL A 68 -1.52 -8.76 -24.22
N GLU A 69 -0.93 -7.60 -24.54
CA GLU A 69 0.13 -6.97 -23.74
C GLU A 69 -0.32 -6.74 -22.28
N LYS A 70 -1.51 -6.16 -22.10
CA LYS A 70 -2.10 -5.91 -20.78
C LYS A 70 -2.31 -7.22 -20.01
N ARG A 71 -2.91 -8.23 -20.65
CA ARG A 71 -3.13 -9.55 -20.03
C ARG A 71 -1.80 -10.15 -19.61
N ARG A 72 -0.79 -10.16 -20.48
CA ARG A 72 0.54 -10.71 -20.17
C ARG A 72 1.20 -10.02 -18.98
N ARG A 73 1.11 -8.69 -18.87
CA ARG A 73 1.73 -7.94 -17.75
C ARG A 73 1.00 -8.11 -16.43
N LEU A 74 -0.32 -8.28 -16.46
CA LEU A 74 -1.17 -8.36 -15.27
C LEU A 74 -1.57 -9.80 -14.91
N HIS A 75 -1.07 -10.79 -15.64
CA HIS A 75 -1.44 -12.19 -15.40
C HIS A 75 -0.89 -12.69 -14.07
N LEU A 76 -1.78 -13.26 -13.26
CA LEU A 76 -1.43 -13.92 -12.02
C LEU A 76 -1.39 -15.44 -12.24
N ASP A 77 -0.19 -15.99 -12.44
CA ASP A 77 0.01 -17.41 -12.78
C ASP A 77 -0.50 -18.36 -11.69
N ARG A 78 -0.17 -18.05 -10.43
CA ARG A 78 -0.41 -18.93 -9.29
C ARG A 78 -0.39 -18.19 -7.97
N ILE A 79 -1.16 -18.70 -7.01
CA ILE A 79 -1.13 -18.26 -5.61
C ILE A 79 -0.81 -19.44 -4.71
N LYS A 80 -0.24 -19.18 -3.53
CA LYS A 80 0.02 -20.20 -2.51
C LYS A 80 -1.06 -20.14 -1.44
N ASN A 81 -1.67 -21.28 -1.11
CA ASN A 81 -2.67 -21.33 -0.04
C ASN A 81 -2.02 -21.44 1.36
N HIS A 82 -2.85 -21.38 2.41
CA HIS A 82 -2.41 -21.50 3.81
C HIS A 82 -1.74 -22.86 4.14
N LYS A 83 -1.95 -23.90 3.33
CA LYS A 83 -1.28 -25.21 3.45
C LYS A 83 0.01 -25.29 2.63
N GLY A 84 0.46 -24.17 2.08
CA GLY A 84 1.66 -24.09 1.25
C GLY A 84 1.52 -24.68 -0.16
N LYS A 85 0.32 -25.08 -0.59
CA LYS A 85 0.06 -25.65 -1.92
C LYS A 85 -0.22 -24.56 -2.95
N TRP A 86 0.39 -24.68 -4.12
CA TRP A 86 0.13 -23.82 -5.27
C TRP A 86 -1.25 -24.09 -5.87
N ILE A 87 -2.00 -23.00 -6.10
CA ILE A 87 -3.28 -22.98 -6.81
C ILE A 87 -3.04 -22.25 -8.13
N THR A 88 -3.41 -22.91 -9.24
CA THR A 88 -3.34 -22.39 -10.59
C THR A 88 -4.73 -22.33 -11.22
N GLY A 89 -4.93 -21.44 -12.18
CA GLY A 89 -6.19 -21.26 -12.89
C GLY A 89 -7.05 -20.15 -12.29
N GLU A 90 -7.53 -19.25 -13.16
CA GLU A 90 -8.20 -18.00 -12.80
C GLU A 90 -9.41 -18.21 -11.87
N ASP A 91 -10.30 -19.16 -12.20
CA ASP A 91 -11.46 -19.48 -11.35
C ASP A 91 -11.08 -19.97 -9.95
N LYS A 92 -10.01 -20.78 -9.86
CA LYS A 92 -9.56 -21.36 -8.59
C LYS A 92 -8.87 -20.30 -7.73
N ILE A 93 -8.09 -19.43 -8.36
CA ILE A 93 -7.45 -18.28 -7.74
C ILE A 93 -8.51 -17.32 -7.19
N SER A 94 -9.50 -16.95 -8.01
CA SER A 94 -10.62 -16.08 -7.63
C SER A 94 -11.39 -16.62 -6.42
N LYS A 95 -11.84 -17.89 -6.48
CA LYS A 95 -12.54 -18.54 -5.36
C LYS A 95 -11.70 -18.61 -4.09
N ALA A 96 -10.40 -18.85 -4.23
CA ALA A 96 -9.49 -18.92 -3.10
C ALA A 96 -9.30 -17.54 -2.44
N ALA A 97 -9.20 -16.47 -3.22
CA ALA A 97 -9.12 -15.09 -2.72
C ALA A 97 -10.39 -14.69 -1.97
N ILE A 98 -11.57 -14.92 -2.58
CA ILE A 98 -12.87 -14.63 -1.96
C ILE A 98 -13.00 -15.33 -0.61
N ARG A 99 -12.71 -16.64 -0.57
CA ARG A 99 -12.78 -17.41 0.68
C ARG A 99 -11.83 -16.88 1.76
N HIS A 100 -10.61 -16.49 1.37
CA HIS A 100 -9.63 -15.97 2.32
C HIS A 100 -10.09 -14.67 2.96
N PHE A 101 -10.47 -13.67 2.16
CA PHE A 101 -10.90 -12.38 2.67
C PHE A 101 -12.26 -12.43 3.37
N ASN A 102 -13.19 -13.27 2.92
CA ASN A 102 -14.44 -13.50 3.67
C ASN A 102 -14.16 -14.07 5.06
N GLY A 103 -13.22 -15.01 5.20
CA GLY A 103 -12.83 -15.52 6.51
C GLY A 103 -12.16 -14.46 7.37
N LEU A 104 -11.30 -13.62 6.78
CA LEU A 104 -10.56 -12.58 7.48
C LEU A 104 -11.45 -11.44 8.01
N PHE A 105 -12.40 -10.97 7.19
CA PHE A 105 -13.25 -9.82 7.52
C PHE A 105 -14.54 -10.19 8.25
N ASN A 106 -14.95 -11.47 8.24
CA ASN A 106 -16.10 -11.96 9.00
C ASN A 106 -15.70 -12.82 10.20
N LEU A 107 -14.50 -12.59 10.76
CA LEU A 107 -14.15 -13.19 12.04
C LEU A 107 -15.20 -12.75 13.07
N PRO A 108 -15.85 -13.69 13.78
CA PRO A 108 -16.81 -13.32 14.81
C PRO A 108 -16.08 -12.44 15.82
N ALA A 109 -16.68 -11.30 16.16
CA ALA A 109 -16.20 -10.48 17.26
C ALA A 109 -16.22 -11.36 18.51
N SER A 110 -15.07 -11.87 18.90
CA SER A 110 -14.91 -12.55 20.17
C SER A 110 -15.26 -11.53 21.23
N SER A 111 -16.30 -11.81 22.03
CA SER A 111 -16.53 -11.08 23.27
C SER A 111 -15.29 -11.28 24.12
N LEU A 112 -14.41 -10.28 24.12
CA LEU A 112 -13.29 -10.24 25.05
C LEU A 112 -13.91 -10.14 26.43
N ASP A 113 -13.86 -11.24 27.17
CA ASP A 113 -14.20 -11.24 28.57
C ASP A 113 -13.20 -10.34 29.30
N PRO A 114 -13.65 -9.24 29.92
CA PRO A 114 -12.77 -8.34 30.67
C PRO A 114 -11.97 -9.07 31.76
N SER A 115 -12.45 -10.22 32.24
CA SER A 115 -11.76 -11.05 33.24
C SER A 115 -10.38 -11.56 32.78
N ILE A 116 -10.14 -11.65 31.46
CA ILE A 116 -8.82 -12.00 30.91
C ILE A 116 -7.74 -10.99 31.31
N LEU A 117 -8.11 -9.71 31.48
CA LEU A 117 -7.17 -8.67 31.91
C LEU A 117 -6.73 -8.88 33.37
N GLU A 118 -7.57 -9.50 34.20
CA GLU A 118 -7.23 -9.83 35.59
C GLU A 118 -6.19 -10.97 35.67
N CYS A 119 -6.07 -11.80 34.63
CA CYS A 119 -5.02 -12.82 34.52
C CYS A 119 -3.66 -12.25 34.08
N ILE A 120 -3.59 -10.98 33.65
CA ILE A 120 -2.34 -10.35 33.24
C ILE A 120 -1.60 -9.86 34.48
N THR A 121 -0.73 -10.73 35.03
CA THR A 121 0.18 -10.34 36.10
C THR A 121 1.14 -9.23 35.62
N ASN A 122 1.35 -8.20 36.43
CA ASN A 122 2.33 -7.17 36.11
C ASN A 122 3.74 -7.79 36.06
N ARG A 123 4.32 -7.85 34.86
CA ARG A 123 5.63 -8.48 34.59
C ARG A 123 6.77 -7.49 34.42
N ILE A 124 6.46 -6.19 34.33
CA ILE A 124 7.46 -5.15 34.12
C ILE A 124 7.80 -4.54 35.48
N THR A 125 9.05 -4.70 35.89
CA THR A 125 9.59 -4.06 37.09
C THR A 125 9.75 -2.57 36.87
N ASP A 126 9.78 -1.79 37.96
CA ASP A 126 10.00 -0.33 37.86
C ASP A 126 11.31 0.02 37.16
N LYS A 127 12.34 -0.81 37.36
CA LYS A 127 13.63 -0.67 36.68
C LYS A 127 13.51 -0.87 35.17
N GLU A 128 12.81 -1.91 34.73
CA GLU A 128 12.55 -2.15 33.31
C GLU A 128 11.68 -1.04 32.72
N ASN A 129 10.71 -0.53 33.47
CA ASN A 129 9.86 0.58 33.05
C ASN A 129 10.68 1.87 32.83
N ILE A 130 11.67 2.15 33.70
CA ILE A 130 12.60 3.27 33.52
C ILE A 130 13.44 3.06 32.25
N THR A 131 13.97 1.86 32.02
CA THR A 131 14.76 1.55 30.82
C THR A 131 13.93 1.66 29.54
N LEU A 132 12.70 1.15 29.57
CA LEU A 132 11.77 1.28 28.45
C LEU A 132 11.41 2.73 28.15
N LYS A 133 11.47 3.62 29.15
CA LYS A 133 11.21 5.07 29.02
C LYS A 133 12.40 5.89 28.52
N ASP A 134 13.55 5.26 28.30
CA ASP A 134 14.76 5.96 27.84
C ASP A 134 14.70 6.32 26.35
N THR A 135 15.56 7.24 25.93
CA THR A 135 15.70 7.63 24.53
C THR A 135 16.41 6.52 23.75
N PRO A 136 15.85 6.05 22.61
CA PRO A 136 16.46 4.97 21.85
C PRO A 136 17.78 5.39 21.22
N THR A 137 18.70 4.44 21.12
CA THR A 137 20.00 4.58 20.43
C THR A 137 19.85 4.48 18.91
N GLU A 138 20.85 4.96 18.16
CA GLU A 138 20.84 4.85 16.69
C GLU A 138 20.81 3.39 16.21
N GLU A 139 21.51 2.50 16.93
CA GLU A 139 21.53 1.06 16.67
C GLU A 139 20.15 0.44 16.86
N GLU A 140 19.43 0.79 17.93
CA GLU A 140 18.06 0.32 18.17
C GLU A 140 17.09 0.81 17.10
N ILE A 141 17.21 2.08 16.68
CA ILE A 141 16.40 2.65 15.60
C ILE A 141 16.64 1.88 14.30
N LYS A 142 17.92 1.65 13.95
CA LYS A 142 18.28 0.88 12.76
C LYS A 142 17.74 -0.54 12.84
N HIS A 143 17.93 -1.22 13.97
CA HIS A 143 17.45 -2.59 14.15
C HIS A 143 15.93 -2.67 14.02
N ALA A 144 15.18 -1.72 14.58
CA ALA A 144 13.72 -1.65 14.43
C ALA A 144 13.30 -1.48 12.96
N VAL A 145 13.95 -0.59 12.20
CA VAL A 145 13.66 -0.40 10.76
C VAL A 145 13.97 -1.66 9.94
N PHE A 146 15.05 -2.36 10.25
CA PHE A 146 15.42 -3.60 9.55
C PHE A 146 14.56 -4.80 9.94
N ASN A 147 13.87 -4.75 11.09
CA ASN A 147 12.88 -5.74 11.48
C ASN A 147 11.50 -5.51 10.86
N LEU A 148 11.29 -4.41 10.13
CA LEU A 148 10.07 -4.24 9.34
C LEU A 148 9.94 -5.35 8.30
N CYS A 149 8.73 -5.86 8.11
CA CYS A 149 8.45 -6.79 7.03
C CYS A 149 8.68 -6.07 5.69
N ALA A 150 9.73 -6.45 4.96
CA ALA A 150 10.14 -5.77 3.73
C ALA A 150 8.99 -5.66 2.71
N TYR A 151 8.24 -6.76 2.54
CA TYR A 151 7.16 -6.89 1.57
C TYR A 151 5.78 -6.61 2.18
N SER A 152 5.70 -5.88 3.30
CA SER A 152 4.41 -5.43 3.81
C SER A 152 3.70 -4.54 2.78
N ALA A 153 2.37 -4.49 2.87
CA ALA A 153 1.60 -3.51 2.12
C ALA A 153 2.06 -2.10 2.55
N ALA A 154 2.22 -1.21 1.57
CA ALA A 154 2.52 0.18 1.84
C ALA A 154 1.38 0.83 2.64
N GLY A 155 1.73 1.73 3.56
CA GLY A 155 0.74 2.51 4.31
C GLY A 155 0.11 3.61 3.45
N PRO A 156 -0.68 4.51 4.07
CA PRO A 156 -1.21 5.70 3.41
C PRO A 156 -0.13 6.63 2.82
N ASP A 157 1.13 6.42 3.19
CA ASP A 157 2.32 7.12 2.72
C ASP A 157 2.94 6.52 1.46
N ASP A 158 2.43 5.38 0.96
CA ASP A 158 2.89 4.64 -0.22
C ASP A 158 4.31 4.03 -0.10
N TYR A 159 4.87 3.91 1.11
CA TYR A 159 6.18 3.26 1.35
C TYR A 159 6.04 1.96 2.14
N ASN A 160 6.81 0.93 1.78
CA ASN A 160 6.88 -0.35 2.51
C ASN A 160 8.24 -0.54 3.21
N GLY A 161 8.41 -1.65 3.94
CA GLY A 161 9.66 -1.94 4.65
C GLY A 161 10.88 -1.98 3.74
N THR A 162 10.74 -2.48 2.50
CA THR A 162 11.84 -2.51 1.51
C THR A 162 12.38 -1.11 1.23
N PHE A 163 11.52 -0.10 1.09
CA PHE A 163 11.97 1.27 0.85
C PHE A 163 12.90 1.76 1.97
N PHE A 164 12.48 1.63 3.23
CA PHE A 164 13.26 2.11 4.37
C PHE A 164 14.59 1.36 4.52
N GLN A 165 14.60 0.06 4.23
CA GLN A 165 15.80 -0.78 4.31
C GLN A 165 16.78 -0.47 3.16
N SER A 166 16.28 -0.37 1.92
CA SER A 166 17.12 -0.11 0.74
C SER A 166 17.63 1.32 0.65
N CYS A 167 16.84 2.29 1.10
CA CYS A 167 17.23 3.70 1.07
C CYS A 167 17.84 4.18 2.39
N TRP A 168 18.13 3.27 3.34
CA TRP A 168 18.62 3.61 4.67
C TRP A 168 19.79 4.61 4.63
N ASP A 169 20.80 4.37 3.81
CA ASP A 169 21.98 5.25 3.72
C ASP A 169 21.66 6.68 3.25
N ILE A 170 20.52 6.87 2.59
CA ILE A 170 20.04 8.17 2.10
C ILE A 170 19.20 8.89 3.17
N ILE A 171 18.37 8.15 3.92
CA ILE A 171 17.34 8.74 4.81
C ILE A 171 17.64 8.59 6.31
N LYS A 172 18.68 7.83 6.70
CA LYS A 172 18.98 7.50 8.11
C LYS A 172 19.07 8.73 9.00
N GLU A 173 19.71 9.80 8.55
CA GLU A 173 19.91 11.02 9.35
C GLU A 173 18.57 11.70 9.66
N ASP A 174 17.68 11.77 8.67
CA ASP A 174 16.34 12.34 8.84
C ASP A 174 15.47 11.47 9.76
N ILE A 175 15.59 10.14 9.66
CA ILE A 175 14.86 9.18 10.52
C ILE A 175 15.35 9.25 11.96
N ILE A 176 16.65 9.18 12.18
CA ILE A 176 17.25 9.23 13.53
C ILE A 176 16.87 10.55 14.20
N ALA A 177 17.05 11.67 13.52
CA ALA A 177 16.66 12.98 14.05
C ALA A 177 15.16 13.04 14.39
N PHE A 178 14.30 12.47 13.53
CA PHE A 178 12.87 12.41 13.77
C PHE A 178 12.52 11.59 15.02
N VAL A 179 13.09 10.38 15.15
CA VAL A 179 12.80 9.49 16.28
C VAL A 179 13.30 10.11 17.59
N LEU A 180 14.54 10.62 17.61
CA LEU A 180 15.08 11.27 18.81
C LEU A 180 14.25 12.49 19.23
N GLU A 181 13.79 13.31 18.27
CA GLU A 181 12.89 14.44 18.55
C GLU A 181 11.54 13.97 19.12
N PHE A 182 10.97 12.89 18.58
CA PHE A 182 9.73 12.28 19.07
C PHE A 182 9.86 11.86 20.54
N PHE A 183 10.88 11.05 20.87
CA PHE A 183 11.11 10.58 22.24
C PHE A 183 11.50 11.72 23.20
N ARG A 184 12.12 12.79 22.71
CA ARG A 184 12.45 13.96 23.55
C ARG A 184 11.23 14.80 23.94
N VAL A 185 10.32 15.03 22.99
CA VAL A 185 9.21 15.99 23.14
C VAL A 185 7.92 15.31 23.57
N LEU A 186 7.58 14.17 22.99
CA LEU A 186 6.25 13.57 23.14
C LEU A 186 6.15 12.53 24.25
N TRP A 187 7.27 11.99 24.72
CA TRP A 187 7.28 11.04 25.84
C TRP A 187 7.36 11.69 27.23
N LYS A 188 7.77 12.96 27.31
CA LYS A 188 7.79 13.71 28.58
C LYS A 188 6.43 14.28 28.98
N PHE A 189 5.49 14.33 28.05
CA PHE A 189 4.09 14.58 28.36
C PHE A 189 3.42 13.21 28.44
N ASP A 190 2.93 12.82 29.62
CA ASP A 190 2.13 11.60 29.76
C ASP A 190 1.02 11.62 28.70
N PHE A 191 1.15 10.73 27.72
CA PHE A 191 0.42 10.75 26.45
C PHE A 191 -1.11 10.63 26.62
N CYS A 192 -1.56 10.31 27.83
CA CYS A 192 -2.96 10.09 28.17
C CYS A 192 -3.80 11.38 28.20
N GLU A 193 -3.25 12.55 28.55
CA GLU A 193 -4.10 13.75 28.72
C GLU A 193 -4.25 14.57 27.44
N LEU A 194 -3.22 14.68 26.60
CA LEU A 194 -3.25 15.57 25.43
C LEU A 194 -3.97 14.97 24.20
N TRP A 195 -4.04 13.64 24.08
CA TRP A 195 -4.69 13.00 22.93
C TRP A 195 -6.22 12.97 23.07
N PHE A 196 -6.73 12.81 24.30
CA PHE A 196 -8.17 12.90 24.57
C PHE A 196 -8.67 14.34 24.40
N ASP A 197 -7.93 15.34 24.89
CA ASP A 197 -8.30 16.75 24.72
C ASP A 197 -8.20 17.23 23.27
N MET A 198 -7.24 16.75 22.49
CA MET A 198 -7.13 17.11 21.08
C MET A 198 -8.28 16.54 20.24
N ILE A 199 -8.77 15.34 20.57
CA ILE A 199 -9.93 14.72 19.90
C ILE A 199 -11.25 15.32 20.39
N LEU A 200 -11.39 15.58 21.69
CA LEU A 200 -12.56 16.23 22.26
C LEU A 200 -12.74 17.66 21.73
N ASN A 201 -11.67 18.46 21.65
CA ASN A 201 -11.75 19.80 21.08
C ASN A 201 -12.04 19.82 19.57
N LEU A 202 -11.71 18.75 18.85
CA LEU A 202 -12.09 18.60 17.44
C LEU A 202 -13.56 18.21 17.25
N LEU A 203 -14.17 17.56 18.25
CA LEU A 203 -15.56 17.08 18.21
C LEU A 203 -16.54 18.04 18.93
N SER A 204 -16.08 18.86 19.86
CA SER A 204 -16.89 19.89 20.53
C SER A 204 -16.99 21.21 19.76
N GLY A 205 -16.34 21.29 18.60
CA GLY A 205 -16.35 22.44 17.70
C GLY A 205 -17.24 22.29 16.45
N ILE A 206 -18.11 21.28 16.42
CA ILE A 206 -19.17 21.11 15.41
C ILE A 206 -20.54 21.33 16.08
#